data_AF-A0A5K7X0F9-F1
#
_entry.id   AF-A0A5K7X0F9-F1
#
_cell.length_a   1.000
_cell.length_b   1.000
_cell.length_c   1.000
_cell.angle_alpha   90.00
_cell.angle_beta   90.00
_cell.angle_gamma   90.00
#
_symmetry.space_group_name_H-M   'P 1'
#
loop_
_entity.id
_entity.type
_entity.pdbx_description
1 polymer ?
#
loop_
_entity_poly.entity_id
_entity_poly.type
_entity_poly.pdbx_seq_one_letter_code
_entity_poly.pdbx_strand_id
1 'polypeptide(L)'
;MLKNRKAFFFWLVLILVIIGLIYKGSSTPYAEQDLQPFLKAHFQWTAETFPHVDFYYSGQHVTSDDPYALFEFVFRKASHVAEYCLLTFMLINLFMTTVMPRLLCYLCGPAISLCYAMFDEWHQTFVPGRTGHLIDTFTFDLSGMVLAMVIVFLLDVYYYLFYTGSHQPQRTTHFGQSQRE
;
A
#
# COMPACT_ATOMS: atom_id res chain seq x y z
N MET A 1 -2.36 -19.15 -16.06
CA MET A 1 -1.09 -19.31 -16.80
C MET A 1 -0.18 -18.12 -16.50
N LEU A 2 1.14 -18.33 -16.40
CA LEU A 2 2.13 -17.28 -16.12
C LEU A 2 2.72 -16.75 -17.42
N LYS A 3 2.80 -15.42 -17.58
CA LYS A 3 3.56 -14.78 -18.66
C LYS A 3 5.05 -14.76 -18.34
N ASN A 4 5.42 -14.49 -17.08
CA ASN A 4 6.81 -14.43 -16.62
C ASN A 4 6.97 -15.16 -15.29
N ARG A 5 7.45 -16.42 -15.36
CA ARG A 5 7.60 -17.28 -14.19
C ARG A 5 8.63 -16.76 -13.18
N LYS A 6 9.76 -16.21 -13.63
CA LYS A 6 10.81 -15.69 -12.73
C LYS A 6 10.30 -14.48 -11.95
N ALA A 7 9.69 -13.52 -12.66
CA ALA A 7 9.10 -12.34 -12.03
C ALA A 7 7.96 -12.72 -11.07
N PHE A 8 7.14 -13.71 -11.42
CA PHE A 8 6.08 -14.20 -10.53
C PHE A 8 6.64 -14.66 -9.18
N PHE A 9 7.64 -15.55 -9.17
CA PHE A 9 8.23 -16.03 -7.92
C PHE A 9 8.97 -14.95 -7.15
N PHE A 10 9.61 -14.01 -7.85
CA PHE A 10 10.22 -12.85 -7.21
C PHE A 10 9.19 -12.02 -6.42
N TRP A 11 8.09 -11.61 -7.05
CA TRP A 11 7.02 -10.87 -6.38
C TRP A 11 6.36 -11.68 -5.27
N LEU A 12 6.15 -12.99 -5.49
CA LEU A 12 5.56 -13.86 -4.49
C LEU A 12 6.41 -13.91 -3.21
N VAL A 13 7.73 -14.06 -3.33
CA VAL A 13 8.64 -14.06 -2.18
C VAL A 13 8.60 -12.72 -1.46
N LEU A 14 8.63 -11.60 -2.18
CA LEU A 14 8.54 -10.27 -1.57
C LEU A 14 7.21 -10.07 -0.82
N ILE A 15 6.09 -10.55 -1.39
CA ILE A 15 4.77 -10.51 -0.74
C ILE A 15 4.77 -11.31 0.55
N LEU A 16 5.33 -12.53 0.54
CA LEU A 16 5.42 -13.36 1.75
C LEU A 16 6.28 -12.69 2.84
N VAL A 17 7.37 -12.01 2.44
CA VAL A 17 8.22 -11.26 3.37
C VAL A 17 7.45 -10.08 3.96
N ILE A 18 6.79 -9.24 3.16
CA ILE A 18 6.08 -8.07 3.69
C ILE A 18 4.87 -8.48 4.54
N ILE A 19 4.13 -9.52 4.16
CA ILE A 19 3.06 -10.10 4.99
C ILE A 19 3.64 -10.56 6.34
N GLY A 20 4.79 -11.25 6.34
CA GLY A 20 5.46 -11.66 7.56
C GLY A 20 5.90 -10.48 8.44
N LEU A 21 6.37 -9.39 7.84
CA LEU A 21 6.76 -8.17 8.57
C LEU A 21 5.55 -7.45 9.17
N ILE A 22 4.47 -7.27 8.40
CA ILE A 22 3.22 -6.66 8.88
C ILE A 22 2.65 -7.53 10.01
N TYR A 23 2.57 -8.85 9.82
CA TYR A 23 2.07 -9.75 10.85
C TYR A 23 2.91 -9.70 12.14
N LYS A 24 4.24 -9.63 12.01
CA LYS A 24 5.12 -9.46 13.16
C LYS A 24 4.82 -8.16 13.91
N GLY A 25 4.69 -7.03 13.21
CA GLY A 25 4.32 -5.75 13.81
C GLY A 25 2.92 -5.76 14.42
N SER A 26 1.97 -6.40 13.76
CA SER A 26 0.61 -6.60 14.25
C SER A 26 0.56 -7.39 15.56
N SER A 27 1.41 -8.42 15.67
CA SER A 27 1.50 -9.32 16.83
C SER A 27 2.24 -8.75 18.03
N THR A 28 2.94 -7.61 17.88
CA THR A 28 3.68 -6.99 18.99
C THR A 28 2.72 -6.21 19.91
N PRO A 29 2.76 -6.44 21.25
CA PRO A 29 1.97 -5.67 22.21
C PRO A 29 2.30 -4.17 22.18
N TYR A 30 1.32 -3.32 22.55
CA TYR A 30 1.50 -1.86 22.49
C TYR A 30 2.69 -1.36 23.33
N ALA A 31 2.93 -1.95 24.51
CA ALA A 31 4.04 -1.57 25.39
C ALA A 31 5.42 -1.72 24.75
N GLU A 32 5.58 -2.65 23.78
CA GLU A 32 6.85 -2.83 23.05
C GLU A 32 6.94 -1.93 21.81
N GLN A 33 5.83 -1.34 21.36
CA GLN A 33 5.76 -0.44 20.21
C GLN A 33 5.72 1.04 20.58
N ASP A 34 5.47 1.34 21.86
CA ASP A 34 5.43 2.69 22.39
C ASP A 34 6.77 3.40 22.10
N LEU A 35 6.70 4.44 21.27
CA LEU A 35 7.87 5.22 20.86
C LEU A 35 8.14 6.35 21.86
N GLN A 36 7.17 6.72 22.71
CA GLN A 36 7.31 7.87 23.59
C GLN A 36 8.51 7.78 24.53
N PRO A 37 8.87 6.64 25.16
CA PRO A 37 10.05 6.55 26.02
C PRO A 37 11.34 6.85 25.25
N PHE A 38 11.46 6.31 24.03
CA PHE A 38 12.60 6.58 23.17
C PHE A 38 12.65 8.06 22.76
N LEU A 39 11.51 8.62 22.34
CA LEU A 39 11.44 10.01 21.88
C LEU A 39 11.75 10.99 23.00
N LYS A 40 11.18 10.81 24.20
CA LYS A 40 11.44 11.64 25.38
C LYS A 40 12.90 11.57 25.85
N ALA A 41 13.59 10.45 25.58
CA ALA A 41 15.01 10.30 25.92
C ALA A 41 15.96 11.01 24.93
N HIS A 42 15.56 11.18 23.68
CA HIS A 42 16.43 11.72 22.61
C HIS A 42 16.05 13.12 22.15
N PHE A 43 14.81 13.54 22.39
CA PHE A 43 14.26 14.80 21.92
C PHE A 43 13.61 15.57 23.07
N GLN A 44 13.66 16.89 23.00
CA GLN A 44 13.00 17.80 23.94
C GLN A 44 11.95 18.60 23.19
N TRP A 45 10.79 17.97 22.95
CA TRP A 45 9.65 18.63 22.31
C TRP A 45 8.76 19.32 23.32
N THR A 46 8.19 20.43 22.88
CA THR A 46 7.21 21.26 23.57
C THR A 46 5.94 21.38 22.73
N ALA A 47 4.86 21.90 23.31
CA ALA A 47 3.60 22.13 22.58
C ALA A 47 3.74 23.04 21.35
N GLU A 48 4.80 23.86 21.31
CA GLU A 48 5.13 24.77 20.20
C GLU A 48 5.97 24.11 19.11
N THR A 49 6.41 22.86 19.29
CA THR A 49 7.31 22.18 18.33
C THR A 49 6.58 21.80 17.04
N PHE A 50 5.30 21.44 17.14
CA PHE A 50 4.48 21.03 16.01
C PHE A 50 3.33 22.04 15.79
N PRO A 51 2.75 22.07 14.58
CA PRO A 51 1.57 22.90 14.32
C PRO A 51 0.45 22.59 15.31
N HIS A 52 -0.27 23.63 15.77
CA HIS A 52 -1.39 23.46 16.68
C HIS A 52 -2.49 22.63 16.01
N VAL A 53 -2.74 21.46 16.56
CA VAL A 53 -3.79 20.53 16.13
C VAL A 53 -4.57 20.09 17.35
N ASP A 54 -5.89 20.03 17.22
CA ASP A 54 -6.81 19.57 18.26
C ASP A 54 -7.99 18.90 17.57
N PHE A 55 -8.08 17.58 17.67
CA PHE A 55 -9.19 16.81 17.12
C PHE A 55 -9.40 15.49 17.85
N TYR A 56 -10.59 14.91 17.68
CA TYR A 56 -10.89 13.58 18.16
C TYR A 56 -10.80 12.56 17.04
N TYR A 57 -10.11 11.45 17.28
CA TYR A 57 -9.97 10.33 16.35
C TYR A 57 -10.35 9.03 17.04
N SER A 58 -11.42 8.37 16.58
CA SER A 58 -11.89 7.09 17.15
C SER A 58 -12.07 7.10 18.68
N GLY A 59 -12.47 8.25 19.26
CA GLY A 59 -12.63 8.43 20.71
C GLY A 59 -11.36 8.86 21.46
N GLN A 60 -10.22 8.92 20.79
CA GLN A 60 -8.97 9.45 21.34
C GLN A 60 -8.85 10.95 21.03
N HIS A 61 -8.46 11.75 22.01
CA HIS A 61 -8.12 13.17 21.80
C HIS A 61 -6.67 13.27 21.31
N VAL A 62 -6.48 13.81 20.11
CA VAL A 62 -5.17 14.04 19.49
C VAL A 62 -4.92 15.54 19.48
N THR A 63 -3.96 15.97 20.31
CA THR A 63 -3.60 17.38 20.48
C THR A 63 -2.09 17.59 20.38
N SER A 64 -1.68 18.77 19.91
CA SER A 64 -0.29 19.23 19.96
C SER A 64 0.25 19.46 21.37
N ASP A 65 -0.61 19.49 22.40
CA ASP A 65 -0.19 19.64 23.80
C ASP A 65 0.67 18.47 24.29
N ASP A 66 0.44 17.27 23.73
CA ASP A 66 1.33 16.12 23.88
C ASP A 66 2.05 15.83 22.54
N PRO A 67 3.19 16.49 22.29
CA PRO A 67 3.90 16.37 21.01
C PRO A 67 4.42 14.95 20.75
N TYR A 68 4.68 14.17 21.80
CA TYR A 68 5.17 12.79 21.67
C TYR A 68 4.05 11.85 21.23
N ALA A 69 2.87 11.95 21.87
CA ALA A 69 1.70 11.19 21.47
C ALA A 69 1.21 11.58 20.06
N LEU A 70 1.25 12.87 19.72
CA LEU A 70 0.94 13.34 18.37
C LEU A 70 1.89 12.74 17.33
N PHE A 71 3.20 12.78 17.58
CA PHE A 71 4.19 12.21 16.66
C PHE A 71 4.01 10.70 16.50
N GLU A 72 3.83 9.96 17.60
CA GLU A 72 3.57 8.52 17.54
C GLU A 72 2.30 8.21 16.74
N PHE A 73 1.22 8.96 16.96
CA PHE A 73 -0.01 8.83 16.18
C PHE A 73 0.29 8.98 14.69
N VAL A 74 0.92 10.09 14.28
CA VAL A 74 1.25 10.35 12.86
C VAL A 74 2.17 9.25 12.29
N PHE A 75 3.19 8.84 13.04
CA PHE A 75 4.14 7.82 12.62
C PHE A 75 3.44 6.46 12.40
N ARG A 76 2.54 6.07 13.29
CA ARG A 76 1.73 4.85 13.13
C ARG A 76 0.85 4.95 11.89
N LYS A 77 0.13 6.06 11.69
CA LYS A 77 -0.72 6.22 10.50
C LYS A 77 0.10 6.23 9.20
N ALA A 78 1.27 6.85 9.21
CA ALA A 78 2.17 6.83 8.06
C ALA A 78 2.70 5.41 7.76
N SER A 79 2.99 4.61 8.80
CA SER A 79 3.43 3.22 8.66
C SER A 79 2.35 2.36 7.99
N HIS A 80 1.10 2.48 8.43
CA HIS A 80 -0.06 1.86 7.79
C HIS A 80 -0.18 2.22 6.30
N VAL A 81 -0.14 3.51 5.96
CA VAL A 81 -0.16 3.97 4.56
C VAL A 81 0.97 3.33 3.75
N ALA A 82 2.19 3.28 4.30
CA ALA A 82 3.36 2.74 3.62
C ALA A 82 3.26 1.22 3.42
N GLU A 83 2.86 0.47 4.44
CA GLU A 83 2.72 -0.98 4.41
C GLU A 83 1.69 -1.43 3.36
N TYR A 84 0.49 -0.83 3.38
CA TYR A 84 -0.57 -1.19 2.44
C TYR A 84 -0.35 -0.61 1.03
N CYS A 85 0.39 0.50 0.90
CA CYS A 85 0.89 0.94 -0.41
C CYS A 85 1.84 -0.10 -1.00
N LEU A 86 2.84 -0.53 -0.23
CA LEU A 86 3.84 -1.50 -0.68
C LEU A 86 3.21 -2.85 -1.00
N LEU A 87 2.35 -3.38 -0.13
CA LEU A 87 1.64 -4.64 -0.35
C LEU A 87 0.78 -4.58 -1.62
N THR A 88 0.00 -3.51 -1.80
CA THR A 88 -0.85 -3.32 -3.00
C THR A 88 -0.02 -3.23 -4.27
N PHE A 89 1.07 -2.45 -4.24
CA PHE A 89 2.00 -2.33 -5.35
C PHE A 89 2.56 -3.71 -5.75
N MET A 90 3.00 -4.51 -4.77
CA MET A 90 3.51 -5.86 -5.04
C MET A 90 2.44 -6.80 -5.58
N LEU A 91 1.22 -6.76 -5.04
CA LEU A 91 0.10 -7.59 -5.49
C LEU A 91 -0.31 -7.27 -6.94
N ILE A 92 -0.43 -5.98 -7.29
CA ILE A 92 -0.72 -5.58 -8.67
C ILE A 92 0.38 -6.11 -9.61
N ASN A 93 1.66 -5.92 -9.25
CA ASN A 93 2.78 -6.39 -10.06
C ASN A 93 2.82 -7.93 -10.17
N LEU A 94 2.51 -8.66 -9.11
CA LEU A 94 2.36 -10.12 -9.15
C LEU A 94 1.31 -10.52 -10.20
N PHE A 95 0.12 -9.91 -10.17
CA PHE A 95 -0.93 -10.22 -11.13
C PHE A 95 -0.56 -9.86 -12.57
N MET A 96 0.20 -8.77 -12.78
CA MET A 96 0.72 -8.40 -14.11
C MET A 96 1.64 -9.46 -14.71
N THR A 97 2.28 -10.31 -13.91
CA THR A 97 3.10 -11.44 -14.40
C THR A 97 2.28 -12.63 -14.92
N THR A 98 0.95 -12.57 -14.78
CA THR A 98 0.02 -13.63 -15.20
C THR A 98 -0.70 -13.26 -16.50
N VAL A 99 -1.50 -14.18 -17.04
CA VAL A 99 -2.40 -13.91 -18.18
C VAL A 99 -3.58 -13.01 -17.84
N MET A 100 -3.74 -12.61 -16.59
CA MET A 100 -4.83 -11.73 -16.14
C MET A 100 -4.85 -10.41 -16.95
N PRO A 101 -6.04 -9.97 -17.40
CA PRO A 101 -6.23 -8.64 -17.97
C PRO A 101 -5.77 -7.55 -17.00
N ARG A 102 -5.13 -6.49 -17.52
CA ARG A 102 -4.60 -5.39 -16.70
C ARG A 102 -5.65 -4.80 -15.75
N LEU A 103 -6.87 -4.58 -16.24
CA LEU A 103 -7.97 -4.05 -15.40
C LEU A 103 -8.23 -4.94 -14.17
N LEU A 104 -8.19 -6.27 -14.33
CA LEU A 104 -8.38 -7.18 -13.20
C LEU A 104 -7.19 -7.14 -12.23
N CYS A 105 -5.96 -6.91 -12.70
CA CYS A 105 -4.82 -6.70 -11.80
C CYS A 105 -5.02 -5.47 -10.89
N TYR A 106 -5.52 -4.36 -11.46
CA TYR A 106 -5.84 -3.13 -10.72
C TYR A 106 -7.03 -3.27 -9.76
N LEU A 107 -7.88 -4.29 -9.93
CA LEU A 107 -9.00 -4.56 -9.03
C LEU A 107 -8.63 -5.59 -7.95
N CYS A 108 -8.03 -6.71 -8.35
CA CYS A 108 -7.70 -7.82 -7.44
C CYS A 108 -6.57 -7.47 -6.46
N GLY A 109 -5.58 -6.67 -6.89
CA GLY A 109 -4.49 -6.22 -6.02
C GLY A 109 -4.97 -5.49 -4.76
N PRO A 110 -5.63 -4.33 -4.89
CA PRO A 110 -6.15 -3.60 -3.73
C PRO A 110 -7.26 -4.36 -3.01
N ALA A 111 -8.08 -5.17 -3.69
CA ALA A 111 -9.11 -5.97 -3.01
C ALA A 111 -8.50 -6.98 -2.03
N ILE A 112 -7.43 -7.67 -2.42
CA ILE A 112 -6.73 -8.61 -1.52
C ILE A 112 -6.01 -7.86 -0.39
N SER A 113 -5.39 -6.71 -0.71
CA SER A 113 -4.76 -5.84 0.29
C SER A 113 -5.77 -5.37 1.34
N LEU A 114 -6.98 -4.98 0.91
CA LEU A 114 -8.08 -4.58 1.79
C LEU A 114 -8.55 -5.72 2.68
N CYS A 115 -8.71 -6.93 2.13
CA CYS A 115 -9.03 -8.10 2.94
C CYS A 115 -7.95 -8.38 4.00
N TYR A 116 -6.67 -8.23 3.62
CA TYR A 116 -5.56 -8.39 4.56
C TYR A 116 -5.55 -7.30 5.64
N ALA A 117 -5.85 -6.04 5.28
CA ALA A 117 -5.96 -4.93 6.22
C ALA A 117 -7.07 -5.14 7.26
N MET A 118 -8.25 -5.58 6.80
CA MET A 118 -9.36 -5.93 7.70
C MET A 118 -9.00 -7.10 8.63
N PHE A 119 -8.29 -8.10 8.09
CA PHE A 119 -7.79 -9.21 8.89
C PHE A 119 -6.77 -8.75 9.93
N ASP A 120 -5.90 -7.81 9.57
CA ASP A 120 -4.89 -7.26 10.47
C ASP A 120 -5.53 -6.52 11.65
N GLU A 121 -6.47 -5.61 11.40
CA GLU A 121 -7.20 -4.90 12.45
C GLU A 121 -7.98 -5.86 13.35
N TRP A 122 -8.60 -6.88 12.77
CA TRP A 122 -9.26 -7.94 13.53
C TRP A 122 -8.27 -8.73 14.39
N HIS A 123 -7.12 -9.11 13.83
CA HIS A 123 -6.06 -9.82 14.55
C HIS A 123 -5.51 -8.99 15.73
N GLN A 124 -5.30 -7.69 15.54
CA GLN A 124 -4.82 -6.78 16.58
C GLN A 124 -5.76 -6.74 17.80
N THR A 125 -7.06 -7.01 17.65
CA THR A 125 -8.00 -7.09 18.80
C THR A 125 -7.66 -8.20 19.79
N PHE A 126 -6.88 -9.20 19.39
CA PHE A 126 -6.43 -10.29 20.27
C PHE A 126 -5.08 -10.00 20.92
N VAL A 127 -4.41 -8.90 20.56
CA VAL A 127 -3.06 -8.56 21.04
C VAL A 127 -3.16 -7.63 22.25
N PRO A 128 -2.48 -7.93 23.37
CA PRO A 128 -2.58 -7.13 24.59
C PRO A 128 -2.20 -5.65 24.38
N GLY A 129 -3.07 -4.76 24.87
CA GLY A 129 -2.87 -3.31 24.80
C GLY A 129 -3.04 -2.71 23.40
N ARG A 130 -3.34 -3.52 22.38
CA ARG A 130 -3.68 -3.05 21.03
C ARG A 130 -5.19 -2.93 20.90
N THR A 131 -5.60 -1.94 20.12
CA THR A 131 -7.00 -1.73 19.75
C THR A 131 -7.08 -1.78 18.24
N GLY A 132 -7.90 -2.71 17.72
CA GLY A 132 -8.24 -2.72 16.30
C GLY A 132 -9.15 -1.54 15.98
N HIS A 133 -8.75 -0.71 15.04
CA HIS A 133 -9.50 0.44 14.55
C HIS A 133 -9.87 0.22 13.09
N LEU A 134 -11.07 -0.34 12.84
CA LEU A 134 -11.57 -0.50 11.47
C LEU A 134 -11.59 0.81 10.66
N ILE A 135 -11.66 1.96 11.34
CA ILE A 135 -11.53 3.25 10.67
C ILE A 135 -10.16 3.42 10.00
N ASP A 136 -9.08 2.88 10.58
CA ASP A 136 -7.73 2.93 10.00
C ASP A 136 -7.69 2.22 8.65
N THR A 137 -8.37 1.08 8.53
CA THR A 137 -8.52 0.34 7.27
C THR A 137 -9.14 1.19 6.16
N PHE A 138 -10.23 1.88 6.45
CA PHE A 138 -10.96 2.65 5.43
C PHE A 138 -10.39 4.05 5.19
N THR A 139 -9.56 4.57 6.09
CA THR A 139 -8.91 5.88 5.92
C THR A 139 -7.46 5.75 5.47
N PHE A 140 -6.59 5.18 6.31
CA PHE A 140 -5.14 5.21 6.11
C PHE A 140 -4.69 4.07 5.20
N ASP A 141 -5.11 2.82 5.48
CA ASP A 141 -4.69 1.67 4.68
C ASP A 141 -5.19 1.82 3.24
N LEU A 142 -6.47 2.18 3.08
CA LEU A 142 -7.07 2.45 1.77
C LEU A 142 -6.35 3.59 1.02
N SER A 143 -5.94 4.66 1.71
CA SER A 143 -5.15 5.73 1.07
C SER A 143 -3.80 5.23 0.56
N GLY A 144 -3.15 4.31 1.27
CA GLY A 144 -1.95 3.61 0.80
C GLY A 144 -2.22 2.78 -0.44
N MET A 145 -3.33 2.02 -0.47
CA MET A 145 -3.73 1.23 -1.64
C MET A 145 -3.97 2.11 -2.87
N VAL A 146 -4.68 3.24 -2.70
CA VAL A 146 -4.91 4.22 -3.77
C VAL A 146 -3.59 4.81 -4.26
N LEU A 147 -2.69 5.18 -3.35
CA LEU A 147 -1.36 5.68 -3.71
C LEU A 147 -0.59 4.67 -4.57
N ALA A 148 -0.61 3.39 -4.21
CA ALA A 148 -0.01 2.33 -5.02
C ALA A 148 -0.60 2.24 -6.42
N MET A 149 -1.94 2.31 -6.54
CA MET A 149 -2.61 2.31 -7.84
C MET A 149 -2.18 3.49 -8.71
N VAL A 150 -2.07 4.69 -8.12
CA VAL A 150 -1.58 5.89 -8.81
C VAL A 150 -0.14 5.70 -9.27
N ILE A 151 0.74 5.15 -8.42
CA ILE A 151 2.13 4.89 -8.78
C ILE A 151 2.21 3.92 -9.96
N VAL A 152 1.51 2.78 -9.91
CA VAL A 152 1.54 1.81 -11.02
C VAL A 152 0.97 2.43 -12.30
N PHE A 153 -0.11 3.21 -12.19
CA PHE A 153 -0.69 3.90 -13.34
C PHE A 153 0.29 4.89 -13.98
N LEU A 154 0.97 5.72 -13.18
CA LEU A 154 1.97 6.66 -13.67
C LEU A 154 3.16 5.95 -14.32
N LEU A 155 3.59 4.80 -13.78
CA LEU A 155 4.64 3.97 -14.39
C LEU A 155 4.19 3.37 -15.73
N ASP A 156 2.96 2.89 -15.84
CA ASP A 156 2.38 2.40 -17.09
C ASP A 156 2.31 3.53 -18.13
N VAL A 157 1.86 4.73 -17.74
CA VAL A 157 1.79 5.93 -18.60
C VAL A 157 3.19 6.35 -19.06
N TYR A 158 4.14 6.44 -18.14
CA TYR A 158 5.54 6.76 -18.44
C TYR A 158 6.12 5.77 -19.45
N TYR A 159 5.95 4.47 -19.21
CA TYR A 159 6.43 3.44 -20.14
C TYR A 159 5.77 3.59 -21.52
N TYR A 160 4.47 3.83 -21.56
CA TYR A 160 3.75 4.01 -22.82
C TYR A 160 4.26 5.23 -23.61
N LEU A 161 4.34 6.39 -22.95
CA LEU A 161 4.73 7.65 -23.58
C LEU A 161 6.18 7.62 -24.10
N PHE A 162 7.12 7.07 -23.31
CA PHE A 162 8.55 7.19 -23.62
C PHE A 162 9.13 5.96 -24.34
N TYR A 163 8.54 4.77 -24.17
CA TYR A 163 9.13 3.52 -24.67
C TYR A 163 8.29 2.79 -25.72
N THR A 164 7.00 3.14 -25.90
CA THR A 164 6.17 2.56 -26.97
C THR A 164 5.93 3.50 -28.17
N GLY A 165 6.53 4.70 -28.17
CA GLY A 165 6.52 5.63 -29.30
C GLY A 165 7.43 5.19 -30.45
N SER A 166 7.01 4.22 -31.26
CA SER A 166 7.42 4.03 -32.69
C SER A 166 6.84 2.78 -33.38
N HIS A 167 5.98 1.98 -32.75
CA HIS A 167 5.34 0.87 -33.47
C HIS A 167 4.06 1.36 -34.16
N GLN A 168 4.22 1.86 -35.38
CA GLN A 168 3.09 1.92 -36.31
C GLN A 168 2.45 0.53 -36.38
N PRO A 169 1.12 0.42 -36.28
CA PRO A 169 0.46 -0.84 -36.62
C PRO A 169 0.82 -1.14 -38.07
N GLN A 170 1.43 -2.29 -38.34
CA GLN A 170 1.52 -2.80 -39.70
C GLN A 170 0.08 -2.94 -40.19
N ARG A 171 -0.40 -1.95 -40.96
CA ARG A 171 -1.55 -2.13 -41.84
C ARG A 171 -1.14 -3.25 -42.78
N THR A 172 -1.63 -4.45 -42.52
CA THR A 172 -1.70 -5.51 -43.52
C THR A 172 -2.54 -4.97 -44.67
N THR A 173 -1.89 -4.34 -45.65
CA THR A 173 -2.45 -4.07 -46.96
C THR A 173 -2.67 -5.41 -47.64
N HIS A 174 -3.84 -6.00 -47.46
CA HIS A 174 -4.35 -7.00 -48.39
C HIS A 174 -4.74 -6.26 -49.68
N PHE A 175 -3.75 -5.96 -50.52
CA PHE A 175 -3.95 -5.70 -51.94
C PHE A 175 -3.61 -6.97 -52.69
N GLY A 176 -4.64 -7.74 -53.02
CA GLY A 176 -4.62 -8.81 -54.04
C GLY A 176 -5.94 -8.70 -54.79
N GLN A 177 -6.02 -7.73 -55.70
CA GLN A 177 -6.00 -7.97 -57.14
C GLN A 177 -7.16 -8.85 -57.62
N SER A 178 -8.16 -8.14 -58.14
CA SER A 178 -9.01 -8.63 -59.21
C SER A 178 -8.17 -8.99 -60.44
N GLN A 179 -8.22 -10.24 -60.86
CA GLN A 179 -8.19 -10.64 -62.28
C GLN A 179 -9.35 -11.66 -62.40
N ARG A 180 -10.48 -11.32 -63.02
CA ARG A 180 -10.71 -11.41 -64.47
C ARG A 180 -10.01 -12.63 -65.06
N GLU A 181 -10.71 -13.74 -65.13
CA GLU A 181 -11.21 -14.38 -66.35
C GLU A 181 -12.33 -15.37 -66.00
#